data_AF-A0A0S3RC66-F1
#
_entry.id   AF-A0A0S3RC66-F1
#
_cell.length_a   1.000
_cell.length_b   1.000
_cell.length_c   1.000
_cell.angle_alpha   90.00
_cell.angle_beta   90.00
_cell.angle_gamma   90.00
#
_symmetry.space_group_name_H-M   'P 1'
#
loop_
_entity.id
_entity.type
_entity.pdbx_description
1 polymer ?
#
loop_
_entity_poly.entity_id
_entity_poly.type
_entity_poly.pdbx_seq_one_letter_code
_entity_poly.pdbx_strand_id
1 'polypeptide(L)'
;MNIQLLFISREKEKQNRKASCKRRRCYKYQNTDEGVFFSEALLAAKQICIAMAPTKLFFFAFSVALIFAIVGAEADVSVEGSVAEPDSSAFKIQLDQLNSKIRILESEIREKSEEVKRKDEIVAGKEKIIQDKLVTIQSLQNDIASLQKKGSLDAEEQVGKAHARAVELQNQVDKLKGELETQNREKGNWETRVLGLEKKVNDLNSKLEDLQKINQEQRTQIQKTERALKVTEEEMVKAKFEAAVIEAELSSTRGAWLPPWLAVHYLHSKSCVETQWNKHGKPVWEKVAQKALDKKAQAGKWAEPHVETIKTKWVPAVKEQWSVVKTSAEPHLQLLTTKTVEGYEATRKTISPHLSKAKEFVHPYYQEARKFSKPYIDQIAVAAKPHVDKVQVVLKPYTNKVVHSYGKFLESATTYHRQVQATVQETLKKHELTRPLATKELEWFAASALLALPIIFVARVFSAVFCDKKVNKPSRSGNNHARRKAKRSHPDKHTS
;
A
#
# COMPACT_ATOMS: atom_id res chain seq x y z
N MET A 1 -26.94 42.93 23.57
CA MET A 1 -27.53 42.03 24.60
C MET A 1 -26.78 40.68 24.67
N ASN A 2 -25.46 40.66 24.94
CA ASN A 2 -24.70 39.39 24.87
C ASN A 2 -23.44 39.29 25.77
N ILE A 3 -23.36 40.09 26.85
CA ILE A 3 -22.20 40.10 27.78
C ILE A 3 -22.55 39.50 29.14
N GLN A 4 -23.78 39.71 29.66
CA GLN A 4 -24.21 39.17 30.96
C GLN A 4 -24.27 37.63 30.98
N LEU A 5 -24.62 36.97 29.86
CA LEU A 5 -24.66 35.50 29.77
C LEU A 5 -23.29 34.84 29.99
N LEU A 6 -22.20 35.48 29.54
CA LEU A 6 -20.84 34.97 29.72
C LEU A 6 -20.36 35.04 31.18
N PHE A 7 -20.88 35.97 31.98
CA PHE A 7 -20.57 36.05 33.41
C PHE A 7 -21.30 34.98 34.22
N ILE A 8 -22.61 34.79 33.97
CA ILE A 8 -23.45 33.80 34.68
C ILE A 8 -22.92 32.37 34.47
N SER A 9 -22.43 32.06 33.26
CA SER A 9 -21.84 30.75 32.96
C SER A 9 -20.53 30.50 33.73
N ARG A 10 -19.66 31.53 33.82
CA ARG A 10 -18.35 31.43 34.49
C ARG A 10 -18.44 31.19 36.00
N GLU A 11 -19.45 31.72 36.66
CA GLU A 11 -19.58 31.60 38.11
C GLU A 11 -20.13 30.23 38.53
N LYS A 12 -20.99 29.60 37.71
CA LYS A 12 -21.40 28.19 37.91
C LYS A 12 -20.24 27.21 37.80
N GLU A 13 -19.26 27.47 36.92
CA GLU A 13 -18.12 26.56 36.71
C GLU A 13 -17.13 26.53 37.89
N LYS A 14 -17.06 27.59 38.71
CA LYS A 14 -16.22 27.62 39.93
C LYS A 14 -16.77 26.77 41.06
N GLN A 15 -18.09 26.80 41.29
CA GLN A 15 -18.74 26.05 42.37
C GLN A 15 -18.48 24.53 42.24
N ASN A 16 -18.54 24.01 41.02
CA ASN A 16 -18.45 22.57 40.76
C ASN A 16 -17.05 21.97 41.00
N ARG A 17 -15.99 22.79 41.19
CA ARG A 17 -14.61 22.33 41.35
C ARG A 17 -14.21 21.99 42.80
N LYS A 18 -15.09 22.19 43.80
CA LYS A 18 -14.84 21.82 45.21
C LYS A 18 -15.27 20.39 45.58
N ALA A 19 -15.94 19.66 44.67
CA ALA A 19 -16.72 18.47 45.02
C ALA A 19 -16.20 17.12 44.46
N SER A 20 -14.90 16.93 44.25
CA SER A 20 -14.33 15.59 44.02
C SER A 20 -12.86 15.46 44.45
N CYS A 21 -12.64 15.27 45.75
CA CYS A 21 -11.32 14.96 46.32
C CYS A 21 -11.44 13.85 47.39
N LYS A 22 -11.53 12.59 46.96
CA LYS A 22 -11.46 11.41 47.85
C LYS A 22 -11.28 10.10 47.07
N ARG A 23 -10.67 9.11 47.76
CA ARG A 23 -10.30 7.73 47.31
C ARG A 23 -9.06 7.73 46.38
N ARG A 24 -7.89 7.20 46.82
CA ARG A 24 -7.48 5.80 47.18
C ARG A 24 -7.22 4.96 45.93
N ARG A 25 -6.31 3.97 45.91
CA ARG A 25 -5.05 3.65 46.67
C ARG A 25 -4.38 2.48 45.91
N CYS A 26 -3.07 2.28 46.04
CA CYS A 26 -2.24 1.26 45.37
C CYS A 26 -2.75 -0.20 45.45
N TYR A 27 -2.36 -1.03 44.46
CA TYR A 27 -1.90 -2.43 44.63
C TYR A 27 -0.88 -2.80 43.52
N LYS A 28 -0.19 -3.95 43.64
CA LYS A 28 1.10 -4.25 42.97
C LYS A 28 1.38 -5.78 42.87
N TYR A 29 1.60 -6.33 41.66
CA TYR A 29 2.06 -7.72 41.34
C TYR A 29 1.14 -8.85 41.89
N GLN A 30 1.17 -10.14 41.49
CA GLN A 30 2.25 -11.00 40.93
C GLN A 30 1.69 -12.29 40.24
N ASN A 31 2.48 -12.90 39.32
CA ASN A 31 2.62 -14.33 38.92
C ASN A 31 1.46 -15.35 38.65
N THR A 32 1.50 -15.91 37.43
CA THR A 32 1.56 -17.34 36.98
C THR A 32 0.77 -18.51 37.61
N ASP A 33 0.20 -19.32 36.70
CA ASP A 33 0.10 -20.79 36.63
C ASP A 33 -0.65 -21.62 37.70
N GLU A 34 -1.81 -22.15 37.28
CA GLU A 34 -2.25 -23.55 37.47
C GLU A 34 -3.05 -24.00 36.22
N GLY A 35 -3.36 -25.28 36.05
CA GLY A 35 -4.09 -25.79 34.88
C GLY A 35 -4.72 -27.17 35.05
N VAL A 36 -5.18 -27.75 33.94
CA VAL A 36 -5.74 -29.12 33.80
C VAL A 36 -7.01 -29.42 34.61
N PHE A 37 -8.17 -29.18 33.99
CA PHE A 37 -9.37 -30.03 34.10
C PHE A 37 -10.22 -29.89 32.82
N PHE A 38 -11.18 -30.80 32.60
CA PHE A 38 -12.01 -30.97 31.39
C PHE A 38 -11.32 -31.55 30.13
N SER A 39 -10.82 -32.78 30.24
CA SER A 39 -10.62 -33.67 29.08
C SER A 39 -11.00 -35.13 29.36
N GLU A 40 -12.03 -35.35 30.19
CA GLU A 40 -12.40 -36.68 30.73
C GLU A 40 -13.84 -37.10 30.36
N ALA A 41 -14.30 -36.70 29.17
CA ALA A 41 -15.63 -37.03 28.64
C ALA A 41 -15.57 -37.65 27.21
N LEU A 42 -14.38 -38.07 26.76
CA LEU A 42 -14.15 -38.54 25.38
C LEU A 42 -13.47 -39.93 25.30
N LEU A 43 -13.48 -40.70 26.39
CA LEU A 43 -12.78 -42.00 26.48
C LEU A 43 -13.66 -43.15 27.00
N ALA A 44 -14.95 -43.13 26.66
CA ALA A 44 -15.87 -44.25 26.88
C ALA A 44 -16.55 -44.66 25.56
N ALA A 45 -16.81 -45.96 25.41
CA ALA A 45 -17.56 -46.55 24.29
C ALA A 45 -16.99 -46.35 22.86
N LYS A 46 -15.73 -46.74 22.63
CA LYS A 46 -15.29 -47.21 21.30
C LYS A 46 -14.34 -48.42 21.40
N GLN A 47 -14.44 -49.31 20.42
CA GLN A 47 -13.57 -50.46 20.16
C GLN A 47 -13.59 -51.66 21.12
N ILE A 48 -14.72 -52.37 21.11
CA ILE A 48 -14.80 -53.84 21.17
C ILE A 48 -15.87 -54.25 20.14
N CYS A 49 -15.64 -55.14 19.15
CA CYS A 49 -14.42 -55.71 18.56
C CYS A 49 -14.72 -56.04 17.06
N ILE A 50 -13.73 -56.49 16.27
CA ILE A 50 -13.93 -56.81 14.83
C ILE A 50 -13.40 -58.21 14.46
N ALA A 51 -14.28 -58.99 13.84
CA ALA A 51 -14.13 -60.11 12.89
C ALA A 51 -12.97 -61.13 12.99
N MET A 52 -13.37 -62.42 12.90
CA MET A 52 -12.72 -63.40 12.03
C MET A 52 -13.76 -64.03 11.08
N ALA A 53 -13.28 -64.66 10.00
CA ALA A 53 -14.05 -65.18 8.85
C ALA A 53 -14.31 -66.71 9.01
N PRO A 54 -14.71 -67.55 8.00
CA PRO A 54 -14.92 -67.28 6.57
C PRO A 54 -16.08 -68.01 5.82
N THR A 55 -16.44 -67.44 4.66
CA THR A 55 -16.81 -68.07 3.36
C THR A 55 -17.69 -69.34 3.20
N LYS A 56 -18.60 -69.23 2.20
CA LYS A 56 -19.05 -70.21 1.17
C LYS A 56 -20.47 -70.79 1.26
N LEU A 57 -21.12 -70.78 0.09
CA LEU A 57 -22.27 -71.60 -0.30
C LEU A 57 -21.76 -72.95 -0.85
N PHE A 58 -22.37 -74.08 -0.47
CA PHE A 58 -22.79 -75.12 -1.43
C PHE A 58 -23.68 -76.22 -0.80
N PHE A 59 -24.73 -76.57 -1.54
CA PHE A 59 -25.32 -77.91 -1.73
C PHE A 59 -26.01 -78.72 -0.60
N PHE A 60 -27.20 -79.21 -0.98
CA PHE A 60 -27.75 -80.54 -0.73
C PHE A 60 -26.70 -81.64 -0.42
N ALA A 61 -26.92 -82.42 0.64
CA ALA A 61 -27.14 -83.88 0.57
C ALA A 61 -27.42 -84.51 1.96
N PHE A 62 -28.25 -85.56 1.96
CA PHE A 62 -28.27 -86.77 2.81
C PHE A 62 -27.51 -86.77 4.16
N SER A 63 -28.11 -87.32 5.23
CA SER A 63 -28.24 -88.78 5.34
C SER A 63 -29.16 -89.20 6.54
N VAL A 64 -30.09 -90.16 6.36
CA VAL A 64 -30.02 -91.61 6.74
C VAL A 64 -30.27 -91.88 8.23
N ALA A 65 -31.06 -92.87 8.68
CA ALA A 65 -32.14 -93.70 8.10
C ALA A 65 -32.78 -94.58 9.21
N LEU A 66 -33.73 -95.47 8.85
CA LEU A 66 -34.34 -96.57 9.65
C LEU A 66 -35.24 -96.12 10.83
N ILE A 67 -36.29 -96.86 11.25
CA ILE A 67 -36.84 -98.20 10.92
C ILE A 67 -38.36 -98.01 10.56
N PHE A 68 -39.12 -98.69 9.67
CA PHE A 68 -39.15 -99.93 8.84
C PHE A 68 -40.17 -101.03 9.29
N ALA A 69 -41.11 -101.41 8.40
CA ALA A 69 -42.19 -102.41 8.59
C ALA A 69 -43.25 -102.04 9.68
N ILE A 70 -44.47 -102.61 9.81
CA ILE A 70 -45.19 -103.78 9.26
C ILE A 70 -46.62 -103.29 8.86
N VAL A 71 -47.38 -103.68 7.81
CA VAL A 71 -47.45 -104.79 6.83
C VAL A 71 -48.44 -105.94 7.18
N GLY A 72 -49.69 -105.84 6.69
CA GLY A 72 -50.78 -106.83 6.87
C GLY A 72 -51.78 -106.48 8.00
N ALA A 73 -53.00 -107.02 8.06
CA ALA A 73 -53.64 -107.97 7.15
C ALA A 73 -55.17 -107.80 7.08
N GLU A 74 -55.71 -108.41 6.03
CA GLU A 74 -57.09 -108.69 5.67
C GLU A 74 -57.89 -109.43 6.76
N ALA A 75 -59.22 -109.26 6.72
CA ALA A 75 -60.20 -110.21 7.24
C ALA A 75 -61.55 -109.99 6.55
N ASP A 76 -61.67 -110.42 5.29
CA ASP A 76 -62.96 -110.80 4.71
C ASP A 76 -63.34 -112.20 5.20
N VAL A 77 -64.64 -112.53 5.22
CA VAL A 77 -65.22 -113.88 5.02
C VAL A 77 -66.74 -113.80 5.14
N SER A 78 -67.41 -114.26 4.08
CA SER A 78 -68.86 -114.40 3.94
C SER A 78 -69.37 -115.76 4.48
N VAL A 79 -70.61 -116.11 4.12
CA VAL A 79 -71.24 -117.45 4.05
C VAL A 79 -72.37 -117.73 5.08
N GLU A 80 -73.58 -117.45 4.62
CA GLU A 80 -74.65 -118.44 4.32
C GLU A 80 -74.82 -119.68 5.24
N GLY A 81 -76.03 -119.89 5.79
CA GLY A 81 -76.35 -121.09 6.58
C GLY A 81 -77.85 -121.22 6.93
N SER A 82 -78.55 -122.12 6.26
CA SER A 82 -80.02 -122.26 6.21
C SER A 82 -80.72 -122.85 7.47
N VAL A 83 -81.86 -122.25 7.83
CA VAL A 83 -83.17 -122.89 8.13
C VAL A 83 -83.40 -123.70 9.44
N ALA A 84 -84.59 -123.46 10.02
CA ALA A 84 -85.42 -124.25 10.96
C ALA A 84 -85.34 -124.02 12.49
N GLU A 85 -86.56 -124.04 13.07
CA GLU A 85 -86.97 -124.07 14.49
C GLU A 85 -86.82 -125.47 15.15
N PRO A 86 -87.14 -125.68 16.45
CA PRO A 86 -87.50 -124.74 17.54
C PRO A 86 -86.49 -124.87 18.73
N ASP A 87 -86.67 -124.41 19.99
CA ASP A 87 -87.85 -123.98 20.77
C ASP A 87 -87.49 -122.98 21.90
N SER A 88 -88.49 -122.49 22.64
CA SER A 88 -88.47 -121.28 23.46
C SER A 88 -87.99 -121.43 24.91
N SER A 89 -87.15 -120.49 25.39
CA SER A 89 -87.21 -119.91 26.76
C SER A 89 -86.09 -118.89 27.08
N ALA A 90 -84.94 -118.95 26.42
CA ALA A 90 -83.71 -118.25 26.87
C ALA A 90 -83.68 -116.70 26.66
N PHE A 91 -84.61 -116.12 25.90
CA PHE A 91 -84.52 -114.73 25.41
C PHE A 91 -84.44 -113.63 26.49
N LYS A 92 -84.94 -113.87 27.71
CA LYS A 92 -85.17 -112.79 28.67
C LYS A 92 -83.89 -112.15 29.22
N ILE A 93 -82.82 -112.93 29.39
CA ILE A 93 -81.55 -112.45 29.98
C ILE A 93 -80.75 -111.59 28.99
N GLN A 94 -80.81 -111.90 27.69
CA GLN A 94 -80.10 -111.13 26.66
C GLN A 94 -80.71 -109.73 26.48
N LEU A 95 -82.03 -109.59 26.67
CA LEU A 95 -82.74 -108.31 26.50
C LEU A 95 -82.23 -107.24 27.49
N ASP A 96 -82.10 -107.59 28.77
CA ASP A 96 -81.61 -106.68 29.81
C ASP A 96 -80.11 -106.35 29.65
N GLN A 97 -79.31 -107.30 29.14
CA GLN A 97 -77.91 -107.06 28.79
C GLN A 97 -77.75 -106.13 27.57
N LEU A 98 -78.70 -106.15 26.64
CA LEU A 98 -78.74 -105.20 25.52
C LEU A 98 -79.15 -103.80 26.01
N ASN A 99 -80.19 -103.72 26.84
CA ASN A 99 -80.76 -102.47 27.33
C ASN A 99 -79.78 -101.68 28.24
N SER A 100 -78.99 -102.38 29.04
CA SER A 100 -77.90 -101.78 29.83
C SER A 100 -76.76 -101.23 28.97
N LYS A 101 -76.36 -101.94 27.90
CA LYS A 101 -75.39 -101.43 26.91
C LYS A 101 -75.92 -100.20 26.16
N ILE A 102 -77.19 -100.20 25.77
CA ILE A 102 -77.84 -99.05 25.13
C ILE A 102 -77.78 -97.82 26.05
N ARG A 103 -78.15 -97.95 27.34
CA ARG A 103 -78.06 -96.83 28.29
C ARG A 103 -76.64 -96.28 28.48
N ILE A 104 -75.62 -97.15 28.50
CA ILE A 104 -74.22 -96.72 28.59
C ILE A 104 -73.83 -95.95 27.33
N LEU A 105 -74.10 -96.50 26.13
CA LEU A 105 -73.82 -95.84 24.86
C LEU A 105 -74.57 -94.52 24.71
N GLU A 106 -75.84 -94.41 25.12
CA GLU A 106 -76.55 -93.13 25.13
C GLU A 106 -75.93 -92.10 26.11
N SER A 107 -75.37 -92.55 27.25
CA SER A 107 -74.70 -91.66 28.19
C SER A 107 -73.37 -91.15 27.62
N GLU A 108 -72.60 -92.03 26.98
CA GLU A 108 -71.34 -91.70 26.30
C GLU A 108 -71.57 -90.80 25.08
N ILE A 109 -72.63 -91.04 24.29
CA ILE A 109 -73.05 -90.17 23.18
C ILE A 109 -73.47 -88.78 23.69
N ARG A 110 -74.18 -88.70 24.82
CA ARG A 110 -74.53 -87.39 25.43
C ARG A 110 -73.29 -86.66 25.94
N GLU A 111 -72.37 -87.35 26.63
CA GLU A 111 -71.10 -86.76 27.07
C GLU A 111 -70.26 -86.28 25.88
N LYS A 112 -70.14 -87.08 24.81
CA LYS A 112 -69.45 -86.70 23.57
C LYS A 112 -70.13 -85.53 22.85
N SER A 113 -71.46 -85.44 22.87
CA SER A 113 -72.19 -84.31 22.29
C SER A 113 -71.89 -83.00 23.02
N GLU A 114 -71.86 -83.01 24.37
CA GLU A 114 -71.46 -81.84 25.16
C GLU A 114 -69.96 -81.54 25.05
N GLU A 115 -69.10 -82.55 24.91
CA GLU A 115 -67.67 -82.35 24.62
C GLU A 115 -67.43 -81.66 23.27
N VAL A 116 -68.21 -82.03 22.24
CA VAL A 116 -68.18 -81.40 20.92
C VAL A 116 -68.65 -79.95 20.99
N LYS A 117 -69.80 -79.66 21.61
CA LYS A 117 -70.29 -78.27 21.78
C LYS A 117 -69.24 -77.35 22.43
N ARG A 118 -68.60 -77.80 23.51
CA ARG A 118 -67.52 -77.04 24.18
C ARG A 118 -66.32 -76.81 23.27
N LYS A 119 -65.99 -77.77 22.40
CA LYS A 119 -64.94 -77.61 21.39
C LYS A 119 -65.34 -76.62 20.30
N ASP A 120 -66.58 -76.64 19.84
CA ASP A 120 -67.11 -75.70 18.85
C ASP A 120 -67.15 -74.26 19.39
N GLU A 121 -67.54 -74.05 20.66
CA GLU A 121 -67.45 -72.76 21.35
C GLU A 121 -66.00 -72.24 21.40
N ILE A 122 -65.03 -73.11 21.72
CA ILE A 122 -63.60 -72.77 21.73
C ILE A 122 -63.09 -72.47 20.31
N VAL A 123 -63.57 -73.16 19.28
CA VAL A 123 -63.25 -72.90 17.87
C VAL A 123 -63.81 -71.55 17.42
N ALA A 124 -65.07 -71.24 17.72
CA ALA A 124 -65.68 -69.95 17.42
C ALA A 124 -64.95 -68.79 18.12
N GLY A 125 -64.53 -68.98 19.38
CA GLY A 125 -63.69 -68.03 20.10
C GLY A 125 -62.32 -67.79 19.44
N LYS A 126 -61.67 -68.85 18.94
CA LYS A 126 -60.41 -68.75 18.18
C LYS A 126 -60.59 -68.07 16.83
N GLU A 127 -61.66 -68.40 16.10
CA GLU A 127 -61.96 -67.80 14.79
C GLU A 127 -62.15 -66.29 14.92
N LYS A 128 -62.86 -65.82 15.95
CA LYS A 128 -62.98 -64.37 16.23
C LYS A 128 -61.61 -63.71 16.46
N ILE A 129 -60.73 -64.33 17.25
CA ILE A 129 -59.37 -63.83 17.51
C ILE A 129 -58.52 -63.83 16.21
N ILE A 130 -58.77 -64.75 15.28
CA ILE A 130 -58.11 -64.77 13.96
C ILE A 130 -58.60 -63.60 13.09
N GLN A 131 -59.92 -63.33 13.06
CA GLN A 131 -60.50 -62.18 12.35
C GLN A 131 -59.99 -60.84 12.91
N ASP A 132 -59.99 -60.66 14.24
CA ASP A 132 -59.47 -59.44 14.89
C ASP A 132 -57.97 -59.23 14.55
N LYS A 133 -57.18 -60.31 14.45
CA LYS A 133 -55.79 -60.26 14.02
C LYS A 133 -55.61 -59.98 12.52
N LEU A 134 -56.47 -60.50 11.66
CA LEU A 134 -56.45 -60.21 10.22
C LEU A 134 -56.70 -58.72 9.95
N VAL A 135 -57.70 -58.12 10.61
CA VAL A 135 -57.96 -56.67 10.55
C VAL A 135 -56.74 -55.87 11.05
N THR A 136 -56.12 -56.30 12.15
CA THR A 136 -54.90 -55.67 12.69
C THR A 136 -53.73 -55.74 11.71
N ILE A 137 -53.51 -56.90 11.08
CA ILE A 137 -52.45 -57.09 10.06
C ILE A 137 -52.72 -56.21 8.83
N GLN A 138 -53.97 -56.10 8.39
CA GLN A 138 -54.36 -55.28 7.25
C GLN A 138 -54.13 -53.78 7.52
N SER A 139 -54.40 -53.30 8.75
CA SER A 139 -54.02 -51.95 9.18
C SER A 139 -52.50 -51.74 9.08
N LEU A 140 -51.72 -52.63 9.68
CA LEU A 140 -50.25 -52.52 9.67
C LEU A 140 -49.65 -52.58 8.25
N GLN A 141 -50.23 -53.36 7.34
CA GLN A 141 -49.83 -53.37 5.92
C GLN A 141 -50.10 -52.02 5.23
N ASN A 142 -51.25 -51.40 5.49
CA ASN A 142 -51.57 -50.06 4.98
C ASN A 142 -50.63 -49.00 5.57
N ASP A 143 -50.32 -49.07 6.86
CA ASP A 143 -49.40 -48.16 7.54
C ASP A 143 -47.98 -48.28 6.95
N ILE A 144 -47.47 -49.50 6.76
CA ILE A 144 -46.17 -49.77 6.12
C ILE A 144 -46.13 -49.22 4.69
N ALA A 145 -47.17 -49.44 3.88
CA ALA A 145 -47.25 -48.92 2.53
C ALA A 145 -47.27 -47.37 2.50
N SER A 146 -47.96 -46.74 3.45
CA SER A 146 -47.98 -45.28 3.61
C SER A 146 -46.60 -44.71 3.97
N LEU A 147 -45.88 -45.38 4.89
CA LEU A 147 -44.55 -44.98 5.34
C LEU A 147 -43.48 -45.20 4.25
N GLN A 148 -43.54 -46.29 3.51
CA GLN A 148 -42.65 -46.51 2.36
C GLN A 148 -42.85 -45.44 1.27
N LYS A 149 -44.11 -45.16 0.89
CA LYS A 149 -44.43 -44.15 -0.13
C LYS A 149 -44.03 -42.74 0.32
N LYS A 150 -44.23 -42.39 1.60
CA LYS A 150 -43.79 -41.10 2.16
C LYS A 150 -42.26 -41.01 2.22
N GLY A 151 -41.60 -42.10 2.63
CA GLY A 151 -40.15 -42.19 2.75
C GLY A 151 -39.41 -42.06 1.42
N SER A 152 -39.92 -42.65 0.33
CA SER A 152 -39.27 -42.51 -0.99
C SER A 152 -39.40 -41.09 -1.53
N LEU A 153 -40.60 -40.49 -1.46
CA LEU A 153 -40.86 -39.14 -1.99
C LEU A 153 -40.06 -38.06 -1.27
N ASP A 154 -40.05 -38.06 0.07
CA ASP A 154 -39.32 -37.06 0.86
C ASP A 154 -37.80 -37.22 0.70
N ALA A 155 -37.30 -38.45 0.57
CA ALA A 155 -35.88 -38.70 0.27
C ALA A 155 -35.49 -38.24 -1.15
N GLU A 156 -36.31 -38.55 -2.17
CA GLU A 156 -36.06 -38.18 -3.57
C GLU A 156 -36.08 -36.66 -3.78
N GLU A 157 -37.04 -35.96 -3.15
CA GLU A 157 -37.12 -34.49 -3.19
C GLU A 157 -35.90 -33.83 -2.50
N GLN A 158 -35.43 -34.37 -1.37
CA GLN A 158 -34.22 -33.88 -0.70
C GLN A 158 -32.94 -34.17 -1.49
N VAL A 159 -32.82 -35.34 -2.13
CA VAL A 159 -31.68 -35.67 -3.01
C VAL A 159 -31.64 -34.74 -4.24
N GLY A 160 -32.80 -34.42 -4.83
CA GLY A 160 -32.92 -33.44 -5.91
C GLY A 160 -32.49 -32.03 -5.47
N LYS A 161 -32.96 -31.56 -4.30
CA LYS A 161 -32.53 -30.28 -3.70
C LYS A 161 -31.02 -30.25 -3.40
N ALA A 162 -30.45 -31.36 -2.95
CA ALA A 162 -29.01 -31.48 -2.69
C ALA A 162 -28.19 -31.42 -3.99
N HIS A 163 -28.63 -32.11 -5.06
CA HIS A 163 -27.96 -32.06 -6.37
C HIS A 163 -28.05 -30.66 -7.00
N ALA A 164 -29.20 -30.00 -6.94
CA ALA A 164 -29.33 -28.62 -7.42
C ALA A 164 -28.37 -27.66 -6.72
N ARG A 165 -28.22 -27.78 -5.39
CA ARG A 165 -27.24 -27.01 -4.60
C ARG A 165 -25.78 -27.36 -4.93
N ALA A 166 -25.49 -28.62 -5.22
CA ALA A 166 -24.14 -29.04 -5.63
C ALA A 166 -23.75 -28.44 -6.99
N VAL A 167 -24.68 -28.41 -7.96
CA VAL A 167 -24.46 -27.79 -9.28
C VAL A 167 -24.33 -26.26 -9.16
N GLU A 168 -25.17 -25.61 -8.36
CA GLU A 168 -25.08 -24.18 -8.03
C GLU A 168 -23.69 -23.82 -7.45
N LEU A 169 -23.23 -24.58 -6.45
CA LEU A 169 -21.91 -24.39 -5.84
C LEU A 169 -20.76 -24.68 -6.82
N GLN A 170 -20.88 -25.71 -7.67
CA GLN A 170 -19.87 -26.01 -8.70
C GLN A 170 -19.72 -24.85 -9.69
N ASN A 171 -20.84 -24.30 -10.19
CA ASN A 171 -20.84 -23.13 -11.07
C ASN A 171 -20.16 -21.91 -10.41
N GLN A 172 -20.38 -21.69 -9.11
CA GLN A 172 -19.72 -20.62 -8.35
C GLN A 172 -18.21 -20.87 -8.18
N VAL A 173 -17.79 -22.12 -7.93
CA VAL A 173 -16.37 -22.51 -7.86
C VAL A 173 -15.66 -22.31 -9.19
N ASP A 174 -16.24 -22.75 -10.31
CA ASP A 174 -15.64 -22.59 -11.64
C ASP A 174 -15.58 -21.13 -12.08
N LYS A 175 -16.58 -20.31 -11.72
CA LYS A 175 -16.53 -18.85 -11.92
C LYS A 175 -15.39 -18.19 -11.13
N LEU A 176 -15.27 -18.50 -9.83
CA LEU A 176 -14.21 -17.97 -8.97
C LEU A 176 -12.82 -18.41 -9.43
N LYS A 177 -12.70 -19.65 -9.93
CA LYS A 177 -11.47 -20.16 -10.56
C LYS A 177 -11.09 -19.37 -11.82
N GLY A 178 -12.06 -19.06 -12.67
CA GLY A 178 -11.85 -18.20 -13.85
C GLY A 178 -11.39 -16.79 -13.48
N GLU A 179 -12.01 -16.17 -12.47
CA GLU A 179 -11.63 -14.87 -11.93
C GLU A 179 -10.22 -14.87 -11.28
N LEU A 180 -9.83 -15.98 -10.64
CA LEU A 180 -8.49 -16.16 -10.09
C LEU A 180 -7.43 -16.31 -11.21
N GLU A 181 -7.73 -17.06 -12.28
CA GLU A 181 -6.83 -17.22 -13.42
C GLU A 181 -6.61 -15.90 -14.18
N THR A 182 -7.65 -15.07 -14.36
CA THR A 182 -7.47 -13.75 -15.00
C THR A 182 -6.67 -12.80 -14.13
N GLN A 183 -6.96 -12.71 -12.82
CA GLN A 183 -6.16 -11.89 -11.90
C GLN A 183 -4.70 -12.34 -11.85
N ASN A 184 -4.40 -13.64 -11.91
CA ASN A 184 -3.02 -14.13 -11.91
C ASN A 184 -2.27 -13.79 -13.21
N ARG A 185 -2.96 -13.76 -14.36
CA ARG A 185 -2.38 -13.27 -15.64
C ARG A 185 -2.12 -11.76 -15.59
N GLU A 186 -3.05 -10.97 -15.02
CA GLU A 186 -2.83 -9.54 -14.81
C GLU A 186 -1.67 -9.26 -13.85
N LYS A 187 -1.58 -10.02 -12.75
CA LYS A 187 -0.46 -9.95 -11.79
C LYS A 187 0.89 -10.14 -12.50
N GLY A 188 1.05 -11.17 -13.33
CA GLY A 188 2.28 -11.37 -14.12
C GLY A 188 2.58 -10.23 -15.11
N ASN A 189 1.55 -9.64 -15.72
CA ASN A 189 1.68 -8.45 -16.55
C ASN A 189 2.11 -7.20 -15.75
N TRP A 190 1.74 -7.10 -14.47
CA TRP A 190 2.22 -6.04 -13.59
C TRP A 190 3.63 -6.31 -13.05
N GLU A 191 3.96 -7.54 -12.66
CA GLU A 191 5.30 -7.95 -12.21
C GLU A 191 6.36 -7.71 -13.31
N THR A 192 6.07 -8.07 -14.56
CA THR A 192 6.96 -7.78 -15.70
C THR A 192 7.12 -6.28 -15.98
N ARG A 193 6.06 -5.48 -15.80
CA ARG A 193 6.15 -4.00 -15.86
C ARG A 193 7.00 -3.43 -14.73
N VAL A 194 6.85 -3.93 -13.50
CA VAL A 194 7.65 -3.51 -12.33
C VAL A 194 9.12 -3.82 -12.56
N LEU A 195 9.49 -5.04 -12.97
CA LEU A 195 10.86 -5.41 -13.31
C LEU A 195 11.44 -4.57 -14.46
N GLY A 196 10.61 -4.17 -15.43
CA GLY A 196 10.98 -3.26 -16.51
C GLY A 196 11.22 -1.82 -16.06
N LEU A 197 10.49 -1.35 -15.04
CA LEU A 197 10.69 -0.04 -14.42
C LEU A 197 11.88 -0.03 -13.48
N GLU A 198 12.07 -1.07 -12.66
CA GLU A 198 13.21 -1.24 -11.75
C GLU A 198 14.55 -1.21 -12.51
N LYS A 199 14.65 -1.90 -13.65
CA LYS A 199 15.82 -1.82 -14.54
C LYS A 199 16.10 -0.40 -15.02
N LYS A 200 15.07 0.38 -15.34
CA LYS A 200 15.20 1.80 -15.74
C LYS A 200 15.60 2.70 -14.57
N VAL A 201 15.07 2.45 -13.36
CA VAL A 201 15.48 3.17 -12.14
C VAL A 201 16.96 2.92 -11.85
N ASN A 202 17.43 1.68 -11.96
CA ASN A 202 18.83 1.33 -11.74
C ASN A 202 19.79 1.95 -12.79
N ASP A 203 19.38 1.99 -14.06
CA ASP A 203 20.11 2.69 -15.15
C ASP A 203 20.15 4.23 -14.96
N LEU A 204 19.06 4.83 -14.48
CA LEU A 204 19.05 6.25 -14.12
C LEU A 204 19.91 6.54 -12.87
N ASN A 205 19.94 5.62 -11.91
CA ASN A 205 20.70 5.77 -10.68
C ASN A 205 22.22 5.65 -10.90
N SER A 206 22.69 4.76 -11.78
CA SER A 206 24.11 4.71 -12.16
C SER A 206 24.54 5.97 -12.91
N LYS A 207 23.74 6.46 -13.86
CA LYS A 207 23.96 7.74 -14.55
C LYS A 207 23.99 8.93 -13.59
N LEU A 208 23.16 8.92 -12.55
CA LEU A 208 23.17 9.92 -11.48
C LEU A 208 24.46 9.85 -10.64
N GLU A 209 24.94 8.64 -10.31
CA GLU A 209 26.21 8.46 -9.59
C GLU A 209 27.42 8.97 -10.41
N ASP A 210 27.43 8.73 -11.73
CA ASP A 210 28.51 9.20 -12.62
C ASP A 210 28.47 10.72 -12.85
N LEU A 211 27.28 11.31 -13.01
CA LEU A 211 27.13 12.77 -13.00
C LEU A 211 27.56 13.39 -11.65
N GLN A 212 27.33 12.69 -10.54
CA GLN A 212 27.79 13.12 -9.22
C GLN A 212 29.34 13.08 -9.12
N LYS A 213 30.01 12.06 -9.67
CA LYS A 213 31.48 11.98 -9.73
C LYS A 213 32.05 13.15 -10.54
N ILE A 214 31.54 13.37 -11.76
CA ILE A 214 31.95 14.48 -12.63
C ILE A 214 31.76 15.83 -11.93
N ASN A 215 30.65 16.05 -11.22
CA ASN A 215 30.42 17.29 -10.48
C ASN A 215 31.37 17.46 -9.28
N GLN A 216 31.76 16.37 -8.61
CA GLN A 216 32.78 16.42 -7.55
C GLN A 216 34.16 16.75 -8.12
N GLU A 217 34.56 16.10 -9.22
CA GLU A 217 35.83 16.40 -9.92
C GLU A 217 35.90 17.87 -10.34
N GLN A 218 34.87 18.38 -11.02
CA GLN A 218 34.76 19.80 -11.42
C GLN A 218 34.91 20.74 -10.22
N ARG A 219 34.24 20.47 -9.09
CA ARG A 219 34.40 21.27 -7.85
C ARG A 219 35.84 21.27 -7.35
N THR A 220 36.53 20.13 -7.37
CA THR A 220 37.94 20.08 -6.91
C THR A 220 38.89 20.83 -7.85
N GLN A 221 38.61 20.91 -9.16
CA GLN A 221 39.39 21.72 -10.08
C GLN A 221 39.10 23.21 -9.88
N ILE A 222 37.83 23.60 -9.74
CA ILE A 222 37.42 24.97 -9.41
C ILE A 222 38.13 25.46 -8.13
N GLN A 223 38.10 24.66 -7.06
CA GLN A 223 38.79 25.00 -5.80
C GLN A 223 40.32 25.11 -5.93
N LYS A 224 40.96 24.43 -6.87
CA LYS A 224 42.39 24.64 -7.16
C LYS A 224 42.61 25.96 -7.90
N THR A 225 41.79 26.26 -8.90
CA THR A 225 41.89 27.53 -9.66
C THR A 225 41.56 28.74 -8.79
N GLU A 226 40.58 28.64 -7.89
CA GLU A 226 40.24 29.70 -6.91
C GLU A 226 41.41 29.99 -5.96
N ARG A 227 42.10 28.94 -5.46
CA ARG A 227 43.28 29.10 -4.61
C ARG A 227 44.45 29.73 -5.35
N ALA A 228 44.73 29.28 -6.58
CA ALA A 228 45.78 29.86 -7.40
C ALA A 228 45.51 31.34 -7.72
N LEU A 229 44.28 31.66 -8.12
CA LEU A 229 43.83 33.04 -8.35
C LEU A 229 44.00 33.89 -7.09
N LYS A 230 43.53 33.42 -5.93
CA LYS A 230 43.66 34.17 -4.67
C LYS A 230 45.13 34.44 -4.30
N VAL A 231 46.02 33.47 -4.49
CA VAL A 231 47.46 33.69 -4.27
C VAL A 231 48.00 34.77 -5.20
N THR A 232 47.66 34.73 -6.50
CA THR A 232 48.08 35.80 -7.44
C THR A 232 47.46 37.17 -7.13
N GLU A 233 46.27 37.22 -6.54
CA GLU A 233 45.67 38.48 -6.05
C GLU A 233 46.40 39.01 -4.81
N GLU A 234 46.72 38.15 -3.84
CA GLU A 234 47.49 38.50 -2.63
C GLU A 234 48.92 38.96 -2.99
N GLU A 235 49.59 38.28 -3.92
CA GLU A 235 50.89 38.67 -4.47
C GLU A 235 50.82 40.00 -5.24
N MET A 236 49.82 40.20 -6.11
CA MET A 236 49.60 41.47 -6.81
C MET A 236 49.36 42.63 -5.82
N VAL A 237 48.55 42.41 -4.78
CA VAL A 237 48.26 43.43 -3.76
C VAL A 237 49.51 43.75 -2.95
N LYS A 238 50.30 42.74 -2.57
CA LYS A 238 51.61 42.92 -1.91
C LYS A 238 52.57 43.73 -2.77
N ALA A 239 52.74 43.37 -4.04
CA ALA A 239 53.60 44.10 -4.98
C ALA A 239 53.14 45.55 -5.22
N LYS A 240 51.82 45.81 -5.21
CA LYS A 240 51.26 47.17 -5.27
C LYS A 240 51.56 47.99 -4.02
N PHE A 241 51.45 47.39 -2.83
CA PHE A 241 51.83 48.07 -1.58
C PHE A 241 53.34 48.34 -1.52
N GLU A 242 54.17 47.39 -1.93
CA GLU A 242 55.64 47.56 -2.01
C GLU A 242 56.01 48.68 -3.00
N ALA A 243 55.40 48.71 -4.18
CA ALA A 243 55.58 49.80 -5.15
C ALA A 243 55.12 51.16 -4.61
N ALA A 244 53.99 51.23 -3.90
CA ALA A 244 53.48 52.45 -3.31
C ALA A 244 54.33 52.97 -2.13
N VAL A 245 54.92 52.06 -1.33
CA VAL A 245 55.90 52.41 -0.29
C VAL A 245 57.17 52.96 -0.93
N ILE A 246 57.68 52.31 -1.98
CA ILE A 246 58.84 52.78 -2.75
C ILE A 246 58.54 54.15 -3.41
N GLU A 247 57.33 54.39 -3.91
CA GLU A 247 56.91 55.69 -4.44
C GLU A 247 56.79 56.78 -3.36
N ALA A 248 56.33 56.44 -2.16
CA ALA A 248 56.28 57.36 -1.02
C ALA A 248 57.68 57.73 -0.50
N GLU A 249 58.57 56.74 -0.36
CA GLU A 249 59.97 56.93 0.03
C GLU A 249 60.75 57.71 -1.04
N LEU A 250 60.56 57.37 -2.32
CA LEU A 250 61.13 58.12 -3.44
C LEU A 250 60.59 59.54 -3.49
N SER A 251 59.29 59.80 -3.34
CA SER A 251 58.75 61.17 -3.41
C SER A 251 59.21 62.04 -2.24
N SER A 252 59.32 61.47 -1.03
CA SER A 252 59.91 62.14 0.13
C SER A 252 61.38 62.50 -0.09
N THR A 253 62.22 61.53 -0.47
CA THR A 253 63.65 61.76 -0.72
C THR A 253 63.92 62.62 -1.95
N ARG A 254 63.12 62.48 -3.02
CA ARG A 254 63.21 63.27 -4.27
C ARG A 254 63.00 64.77 -4.05
N GLY A 255 62.22 65.16 -3.04
CA GLY A 255 62.03 66.56 -2.66
C GLY A 255 63.23 67.19 -1.93
N ALA A 256 64.09 66.38 -1.29
CA ALA A 256 65.21 66.84 -0.46
C ALA A 256 66.60 66.53 -1.05
N TRP A 257 66.71 65.55 -1.95
CA TRP A 257 68.01 64.99 -2.38
C TRP A 257 68.32 65.12 -3.87
N LEU A 258 67.35 65.43 -4.75
CA LEU A 258 67.66 65.64 -6.17
C LEU A 258 68.52 66.90 -6.37
N PRO A 259 69.75 66.79 -6.90
CA PRO A 259 70.49 67.97 -7.32
C PRO A 259 69.81 68.62 -8.53
N PRO A 260 69.91 69.95 -8.74
CA PRO A 260 69.22 70.65 -9.82
C PRO A 260 69.46 70.06 -11.22
N TRP A 261 70.66 69.56 -11.51
CA TRP A 261 70.97 68.92 -12.80
C TRP A 261 70.11 67.68 -13.05
N LEU A 262 69.92 66.81 -12.04
CA LEU A 262 69.17 65.57 -12.19
C LEU A 262 67.66 65.80 -12.29
N ALA A 263 67.13 66.86 -11.64
CA ALA A 263 65.76 67.30 -11.84
C ALA A 263 65.51 67.74 -13.30
N VAL A 264 66.46 68.47 -13.91
CA VAL A 264 66.40 68.85 -15.33
C VAL A 264 66.46 67.61 -16.25
N HIS A 265 67.33 66.63 -15.98
CA HIS A 265 67.35 65.38 -16.76
C HIS A 265 66.07 64.54 -16.62
N TYR A 266 65.40 64.56 -15.46
CA TYR A 266 64.10 63.90 -15.29
C TYR A 266 63.01 64.57 -16.15
N LEU A 267 62.95 65.90 -16.17
CA LEU A 267 62.03 66.65 -17.04
C LEU A 267 62.35 66.43 -18.54
N HIS A 268 63.63 66.39 -18.90
CA HIS A 268 64.07 66.14 -20.27
C HIS A 268 63.75 64.71 -20.74
N SER A 269 64.00 63.69 -19.90
CA SER A 269 63.68 62.30 -20.24
C SER A 269 62.17 62.05 -20.30
N LYS A 270 61.36 62.68 -19.43
CA LYS A 270 59.89 62.69 -19.57
C LYS A 270 59.46 63.25 -20.93
N SER A 271 59.98 64.41 -21.32
CA SER A 271 59.69 65.03 -22.63
C SER A 271 60.13 64.15 -23.81
N CYS A 272 61.26 63.46 -23.69
CA CYS A 272 61.74 62.51 -24.70
C CYS A 272 60.80 61.29 -24.84
N VAL A 273 60.34 60.71 -23.73
CA VAL A 273 59.35 59.61 -23.73
C VAL A 273 58.00 60.09 -24.29
N GLU A 274 57.55 61.29 -23.93
CA GLU A 274 56.28 61.87 -24.38
C GLU A 274 56.29 62.20 -25.89
N THR A 275 57.39 62.74 -26.41
CA THR A 275 57.56 62.94 -27.86
C THR A 275 57.68 61.62 -28.63
N GLN A 276 58.37 60.61 -28.07
CA GLN A 276 58.47 59.28 -28.70
C GLN A 276 57.12 58.53 -28.70
N TRP A 277 56.34 58.65 -27.62
CA TRP A 277 54.97 58.14 -27.55
C TRP A 277 54.07 58.78 -28.61
N ASN A 278 54.10 60.11 -28.72
CA ASN A 278 53.30 60.83 -29.71
C ASN A 278 53.72 60.54 -31.16
N LYS A 279 55.02 60.31 -31.43
CA LYS A 279 55.53 59.94 -32.77
C LYS A 279 55.20 58.49 -33.17
N HIS A 280 55.25 57.54 -32.24
CA HIS A 280 55.21 56.11 -32.57
C HIS A 280 54.12 55.30 -31.86
N GLY A 281 53.90 55.52 -30.56
CA GLY A 281 52.92 54.77 -29.76
C GLY A 281 51.46 55.13 -30.11
N LYS A 282 51.16 56.43 -30.12
CA LYS A 282 49.83 56.98 -30.42
C LYS A 282 49.26 56.53 -31.78
N PRO A 283 49.94 56.71 -32.93
CA PRO A 283 49.40 56.29 -34.24
C PRO A 283 49.23 54.77 -34.37
N VAL A 284 50.03 53.96 -33.66
CA VAL A 284 49.83 52.50 -33.60
C VAL A 284 48.54 52.17 -32.83
N TRP A 285 48.29 52.82 -31.69
CA TRP A 285 47.07 52.61 -30.91
C TRP A 285 45.80 53.06 -31.64
N GLU A 286 45.82 54.23 -32.29
CA GLU A 286 44.70 54.73 -33.08
C GLU A 286 44.34 53.76 -34.22
N LYS A 287 45.36 53.18 -34.88
CA LYS A 287 45.18 52.16 -35.94
C LYS A 287 44.63 50.82 -35.40
N VAL A 288 44.91 50.46 -34.14
CA VAL A 288 44.31 49.29 -33.48
C VAL A 288 42.85 49.56 -33.10
N ALA A 289 42.56 50.75 -32.54
CA ALA A 289 41.20 51.15 -32.19
C ALA A 289 40.29 51.22 -33.44
N GLN A 290 40.78 51.77 -34.54
CA GLN A 290 40.06 51.81 -35.81
C GLN A 290 39.75 50.40 -36.33
N LYS A 291 40.74 49.48 -36.37
CA LYS A 291 40.50 48.07 -36.74
C LYS A 291 39.47 47.37 -35.86
N ALA A 292 39.39 47.69 -34.57
CA ALA A 292 38.38 47.13 -33.67
C ALA A 292 36.97 47.63 -34.02
N LEU A 293 36.82 48.91 -34.39
CA LEU A 293 35.56 49.48 -34.88
C LEU A 293 35.16 48.90 -36.23
N ASP A 294 36.10 48.74 -37.18
CA ASP A 294 35.86 48.11 -38.48
C ASP A 294 35.35 46.67 -38.32
N LYS A 295 35.96 45.90 -37.41
CA LYS A 295 35.54 44.52 -37.12
C LYS A 295 34.19 44.44 -36.43
N LYS A 296 33.85 45.40 -35.55
CA LYS A 296 32.50 45.55 -34.98
C LYS A 296 31.46 45.84 -36.08
N ALA A 297 31.76 46.74 -37.01
CA ALA A 297 30.87 47.04 -38.14
C ALA A 297 30.71 45.83 -39.09
N GLN A 298 31.78 45.09 -39.35
CA GLN A 298 31.76 43.88 -40.16
C GLN A 298 30.92 42.76 -39.52
N ALA A 299 30.99 42.59 -38.19
CA ALA A 299 30.14 41.66 -37.45
C ALA A 299 28.65 42.07 -37.48
N GLY A 300 28.35 43.37 -37.43
CA GLY A 300 26.98 43.89 -37.58
C GLY A 300 26.35 43.48 -38.92
N LYS A 301 27.05 43.74 -40.03
CA LYS A 301 26.60 43.37 -41.39
C LYS A 301 26.46 41.86 -41.59
N TRP A 302 27.18 41.03 -40.83
CA TRP A 302 27.02 39.58 -40.87
C TRP A 302 25.76 39.11 -40.14
N ALA A 303 25.40 39.75 -39.02
CA ALA A 303 24.21 39.40 -38.24
C ALA A 303 22.90 39.87 -38.90
N GLU A 304 22.94 40.99 -39.62
CA GLU A 304 21.81 41.65 -40.30
C GLU A 304 20.90 40.70 -41.12
N PRO A 305 21.39 39.89 -42.10
CA PRO A 305 20.56 38.96 -42.85
C PRO A 305 19.97 37.81 -42.00
N HIS A 306 20.64 37.41 -40.91
CA HIS A 306 20.12 36.41 -39.99
C HIS A 306 19.00 36.97 -39.11
N VAL A 307 19.13 38.21 -38.63
CA VAL A 307 18.08 38.92 -37.89
C VAL A 307 16.84 39.13 -38.76
N GLU A 308 17.00 39.58 -40.01
CA GLU A 308 15.87 39.74 -40.93
C GLU A 308 15.25 38.39 -41.34
N THR A 309 16.04 37.31 -41.45
CA THR A 309 15.48 35.95 -41.64
C THR A 309 14.63 35.51 -40.45
N ILE A 310 15.04 35.82 -39.21
CA ILE A 310 14.26 35.53 -37.99
C ILE A 310 12.98 36.37 -37.98
N LYS A 311 13.08 37.67 -38.26
CA LYS A 311 11.95 38.63 -38.31
C LYS A 311 10.89 38.22 -39.34
N THR A 312 11.31 37.85 -40.55
CA THR A 312 10.41 37.60 -41.69
C THR A 312 9.86 36.18 -41.77
N LYS A 313 10.64 35.15 -41.41
CA LYS A 313 10.22 33.75 -41.56
C LYS A 313 9.85 33.08 -40.23
N TRP A 314 10.67 33.26 -39.19
CA TRP A 314 10.51 32.50 -37.94
C TRP A 314 9.45 33.10 -37.01
N VAL A 315 9.43 34.41 -36.83
CA VAL A 315 8.43 35.06 -35.95
C VAL A 315 6.98 34.80 -36.41
N PRO A 316 6.61 34.91 -37.70
CA PRO A 316 5.27 34.55 -38.15
C PRO A 316 4.98 33.04 -38.01
N ALA A 317 5.91 32.17 -38.42
CA ALA A 317 5.71 30.72 -38.34
C ALA A 317 5.49 30.24 -36.90
N VAL A 318 6.27 30.74 -35.94
CA VAL A 318 6.11 30.42 -34.51
C VAL A 318 4.77 30.95 -33.98
N LYS A 319 4.32 32.14 -34.41
CA LYS A 319 3.02 32.71 -34.01
C LYS A 319 1.85 31.84 -34.48
N GLU A 320 1.86 31.36 -35.72
CA GLU A 320 0.79 30.50 -36.24
C GLU A 320 0.86 29.06 -35.73
N GLN A 321 2.06 28.52 -35.44
CA GLN A 321 2.15 27.26 -34.70
C GLN A 321 1.62 27.41 -33.26
N TRP A 322 1.88 28.54 -32.59
CA TRP A 322 1.37 28.80 -31.25
C TRP A 322 -0.16 29.00 -31.20
N SER A 323 -0.77 29.59 -32.23
CA SER A 323 -2.23 29.71 -32.32
C SER A 323 -2.90 28.33 -32.44
N VAL A 324 -2.37 27.45 -33.31
CA VAL A 324 -2.85 26.06 -33.49
C VAL A 324 -2.59 25.19 -32.25
N VAL A 325 -1.45 25.33 -31.59
CA VAL A 325 -1.17 24.63 -30.32
C VAL A 325 -2.12 25.12 -29.22
N LYS A 326 -2.46 26.41 -29.16
CA LYS A 326 -3.42 26.92 -28.18
C LYS A 326 -4.82 26.33 -28.40
N THR A 327 -5.36 26.41 -29.62
CA THR A 327 -6.74 25.94 -29.90
C THR A 327 -6.91 24.43 -29.73
N SER A 328 -5.85 23.64 -29.97
CA SER A 328 -5.86 22.19 -29.72
C SER A 328 -5.64 21.82 -28.25
N ALA A 329 -4.75 22.51 -27.52
CA ALA A 329 -4.48 22.20 -26.11
C ALA A 329 -5.58 22.66 -25.14
N GLU A 330 -6.25 23.79 -25.43
CA GLU A 330 -7.26 24.39 -24.56
C GLU A 330 -8.40 23.43 -24.13
N PRO A 331 -9.10 22.70 -25.02
CA PRO A 331 -10.13 21.74 -24.60
C PRO A 331 -9.56 20.55 -23.80
N HIS A 332 -8.34 20.09 -24.11
CA HIS A 332 -7.70 19.01 -23.35
C HIS A 332 -7.28 19.45 -21.94
N LEU A 333 -6.80 20.69 -21.78
CA LEU A 333 -6.48 21.26 -20.47
C LEU A 333 -7.73 21.50 -19.62
N GLN A 334 -8.82 21.95 -20.24
CA GLN A 334 -10.11 22.07 -19.55
C GLN A 334 -10.65 20.69 -19.11
N LEU A 335 -10.61 19.67 -19.99
CA LEU A 335 -11.02 18.31 -19.67
C LEU A 335 -10.15 17.64 -18.58
N LEU A 336 -8.83 17.84 -18.61
CA LEU A 336 -7.95 17.37 -17.54
C LEU A 336 -8.26 18.07 -16.21
N THR A 337 -8.55 19.38 -16.26
CA THR A 337 -8.90 20.16 -15.06
C THR A 337 -10.22 19.67 -14.45
N THR A 338 -11.27 19.50 -15.25
CA THR A 338 -12.56 18.99 -14.75
C THR A 338 -12.43 17.57 -14.21
N LYS A 339 -11.76 16.66 -14.93
CA LYS A 339 -11.55 15.28 -14.44
C LYS A 339 -10.67 15.20 -13.19
N THR A 340 -9.70 16.10 -13.02
CA THR A 340 -8.91 16.21 -11.78
C THR A 340 -9.77 16.71 -10.62
N VAL A 341 -10.64 17.70 -10.83
CA VAL A 341 -11.56 18.21 -9.81
C VAL A 341 -12.62 17.17 -9.42
N GLU A 342 -13.25 16.52 -10.40
CA GLU A 342 -14.19 15.41 -10.17
C GLU A 342 -13.53 14.26 -9.38
N GLY A 343 -12.34 13.82 -9.82
CA GLY A 343 -11.57 12.77 -9.15
C GLY A 343 -11.16 13.15 -7.73
N TYR A 344 -10.77 14.40 -7.50
CA TYR A 344 -10.46 14.93 -6.17
C TYR A 344 -11.70 14.99 -5.27
N GLU A 345 -12.85 15.47 -5.77
CA GLU A 345 -14.13 15.50 -5.05
C GLU A 345 -14.60 14.09 -4.67
N ALA A 346 -14.55 13.14 -5.61
CA ALA A 346 -14.91 11.75 -5.37
C ALA A 346 -13.99 11.12 -4.32
N THR A 347 -12.67 11.28 -4.48
CA THR A 347 -11.66 10.82 -3.51
C THR A 347 -11.90 11.43 -2.12
N ARG A 348 -12.19 12.74 -2.05
CA ARG A 348 -12.49 13.45 -0.80
C ARG A 348 -13.78 12.95 -0.13
N LYS A 349 -14.84 12.70 -0.90
CA LYS A 349 -16.10 12.11 -0.40
C LYS A 349 -15.87 10.71 0.18
N THR A 350 -15.14 9.85 -0.53
CA THR A 350 -14.82 8.48 -0.09
C THR A 350 -13.89 8.47 1.13
N ILE A 351 -12.85 9.30 1.17
CA ILE A 351 -11.87 9.30 2.27
C ILE A 351 -12.40 9.99 3.54
N SER A 352 -13.30 10.98 3.43
CA SER A 352 -13.86 11.72 4.58
C SER A 352 -14.36 10.84 5.76
N PRO A 353 -15.19 9.80 5.56
CA PRO A 353 -15.61 8.91 6.66
C PRO A 353 -14.45 8.10 7.24
N HIS A 354 -13.51 7.62 6.42
CA HIS A 354 -12.33 6.89 6.91
C HIS A 354 -11.39 7.79 7.71
N LEU A 355 -11.16 9.03 7.27
CA LEU A 355 -10.36 10.02 7.97
C LEU A 355 -11.02 10.45 9.30
N SER A 356 -12.36 10.53 9.33
CA SER A 356 -13.12 10.82 10.55
C SER A 356 -13.01 9.66 11.54
N LYS A 357 -13.21 8.41 11.09
CA LYS A 357 -13.07 7.20 11.92
C LYS A 357 -11.62 6.99 12.41
N ALA A 358 -10.62 7.32 11.59
CA ALA A 358 -9.21 7.31 12.00
C ALA A 358 -8.90 8.39 13.03
N LYS A 359 -9.47 9.60 12.87
CA LYS A 359 -9.38 10.68 13.87
C LYS A 359 -10.02 10.27 15.19
N GLU A 360 -11.20 9.64 15.17
CA GLU A 360 -11.86 9.10 16.35
C GLU A 360 -11.03 7.99 17.02
N PHE A 361 -10.45 7.07 16.25
CA PHE A 361 -9.60 6.01 16.79
C PHE A 361 -8.29 6.55 17.42
N VAL A 362 -7.66 7.56 16.81
CA VAL A 362 -6.43 8.18 17.32
C VAL A 362 -6.71 9.15 18.48
N HIS A 363 -7.93 9.70 18.60
CA HIS A 363 -8.24 10.71 19.61
C HIS A 363 -8.04 10.25 21.07
N PRO A 364 -8.46 9.03 21.49
CA PRO A 364 -8.12 8.47 22.81
C PRO A 364 -6.61 8.40 23.05
N TYR A 365 -5.83 7.86 22.12
CA TYR A 365 -4.37 7.76 22.28
C TYR A 365 -3.70 9.14 22.36
N TYR A 366 -4.18 10.12 21.59
CA TYR A 366 -3.71 11.50 21.69
C TYR A 366 -4.13 12.17 23.02
N GLN A 367 -5.34 11.91 23.52
CA GLN A 367 -5.78 12.36 24.85
C GLN A 367 -4.89 11.75 25.94
N GLU A 368 -4.60 10.45 25.88
CA GLU A 368 -3.74 9.73 26.83
C GLU A 368 -2.30 10.28 26.82
N ALA A 369 -1.69 10.34 25.63
CA ALA A 369 -0.36 10.91 25.45
C ALA A 369 -0.30 12.38 25.89
N ARG A 370 -1.39 13.16 25.72
CA ARG A 370 -1.50 14.53 26.21
C ARG A 370 -1.62 14.61 27.73
N LYS A 371 -2.32 13.68 28.42
CA LYS A 371 -2.33 13.62 29.90
C LYS A 371 -0.92 13.42 30.45
N PHE A 372 -0.14 12.52 29.84
CA PHE A 372 1.23 12.22 30.27
C PHE A 372 2.23 13.33 29.90
N SER A 373 2.22 13.83 28.66
CA SER A 373 3.20 14.81 28.18
C SER A 373 2.94 16.24 28.67
N LYS A 374 1.67 16.65 28.84
CA LYS A 374 1.32 18.01 29.24
C LYS A 374 2.03 18.50 30.52
N PRO A 375 2.06 17.77 31.66
CA PRO A 375 2.76 18.28 32.85
C PRO A 375 4.25 18.53 32.62
N TYR A 376 4.93 17.71 31.81
CA TYR A 376 6.33 17.95 31.44
C TYR A 376 6.49 19.12 30.46
N ILE A 377 5.60 19.26 29.48
CA ILE A 377 5.60 20.41 28.55
C ILE A 377 5.31 21.71 29.31
N ASP A 378 4.35 21.71 30.24
CA ASP A 378 4.01 22.85 31.08
C ASP A 378 5.19 23.20 32.03
N GLN A 379 5.87 22.20 32.61
CA GLN A 379 7.10 22.40 33.40
C GLN A 379 8.24 23.00 32.56
N ILE A 380 8.52 22.44 31.37
CA ILE A 380 9.54 22.97 30.45
C ILE A 380 9.19 24.39 30.02
N ALA A 381 7.92 24.68 29.73
CA ALA A 381 7.47 26.02 29.38
C ALA A 381 7.63 27.01 30.54
N VAL A 382 7.28 26.62 31.78
CA VAL A 382 7.48 27.46 32.98
C VAL A 382 8.96 27.70 33.27
N ALA A 383 9.80 26.67 33.17
CA ALA A 383 11.25 26.79 33.38
C ALA A 383 11.93 27.62 32.28
N ALA A 384 11.53 27.44 31.01
CA ALA A 384 12.08 28.19 29.89
C ALA A 384 11.59 29.64 29.85
N LYS A 385 10.38 29.94 30.33
CA LYS A 385 9.76 31.27 30.27
C LYS A 385 10.68 32.43 30.69
N PRO A 386 11.29 32.47 31.89
CA PRO A 386 12.17 33.58 32.28
C PRO A 386 13.39 33.73 31.36
N HIS A 387 13.88 32.65 30.76
CA HIS A 387 14.98 32.70 29.79
C HIS A 387 14.51 33.20 28.42
N VAL A 388 13.33 32.77 27.95
CA VAL A 388 12.71 33.24 26.71
C VAL A 388 12.34 34.72 26.81
N ASP A 389 11.72 35.15 27.92
CA ASP A 389 11.37 36.55 28.19
C ASP A 389 12.64 37.42 28.24
N LYS A 390 13.71 36.96 28.92
CA LYS A 390 15.00 37.65 28.97
C LYS A 390 15.66 37.74 27.58
N VAL A 391 15.67 36.65 26.81
CA VAL A 391 16.16 36.66 25.42
C VAL A 391 15.34 37.61 24.56
N GLN A 392 14.01 37.62 24.67
CA GLN A 392 13.15 38.52 23.90
C GLN A 392 13.43 40.00 24.25
N VAL A 393 13.64 40.33 25.52
CA VAL A 393 14.02 41.69 25.96
C VAL A 393 15.39 42.10 25.41
N VAL A 394 16.38 41.22 25.43
CA VAL A 394 17.71 41.48 24.86
C VAL A 394 17.66 41.58 23.32
N LEU A 395 16.83 40.77 22.66
CA LEU A 395 16.76 40.74 21.19
C LEU A 395 15.92 41.88 20.60
N LYS A 396 14.90 42.38 21.30
CA LYS A 396 14.04 43.53 20.87
C LYS A 396 14.80 44.67 20.17
N PRO A 397 15.88 45.28 20.74
CA PRO A 397 16.62 46.34 20.07
C PRO A 397 17.31 45.88 18.77
N TYR A 398 17.74 44.62 18.68
CA TYR A 398 18.31 44.04 17.46
C TYR A 398 17.22 43.73 16.42
N THR A 399 16.10 43.15 16.83
CA THR A 399 14.94 42.91 15.97
C THR A 399 14.41 44.22 15.38
N ASN A 400 14.31 45.28 16.17
CA ASN A 400 13.90 46.61 15.69
C ASN A 400 14.90 47.19 14.67
N LYS A 401 16.21 47.05 14.91
CA LYS A 401 17.25 47.44 13.94
C LYS A 401 17.16 46.63 12.64
N VAL A 402 16.96 45.32 12.73
CA VAL A 402 16.80 44.43 11.56
C VAL A 402 15.56 44.80 10.76
N VAL A 403 14.39 44.97 11.41
CA VAL A 403 13.15 45.39 10.75
C VAL A 403 13.31 46.76 10.08
N HIS A 404 13.96 47.73 10.72
CA HIS A 404 14.24 49.04 10.12
C HIS A 404 15.17 48.96 8.91
N SER A 405 16.25 48.17 9.00
CA SER A 405 17.18 47.95 7.87
C SER A 405 16.52 47.19 6.71
N TYR A 406 15.65 46.23 7.02
CA TYR A 406 14.88 45.48 6.03
C TYR A 406 13.80 46.33 5.37
N GLY A 407 13.15 47.24 6.12
CA GLY A 407 12.24 48.25 5.56
C GLY A 407 12.93 49.15 4.53
N LYS A 408 14.09 49.72 4.90
CA LYS A 408 14.93 50.51 3.97
C LYS A 408 15.41 49.69 2.76
N PHE A 409 15.74 48.42 2.96
CA PHE A 409 16.10 47.52 1.86
C PHE A 409 14.91 47.27 0.92
N LEU A 410 13.71 47.00 1.44
CA LEU A 410 12.50 46.82 0.63
C LEU A 410 12.10 48.09 -0.12
N GLU A 411 12.24 49.26 0.50
CA GLU A 411 11.98 50.56 -0.14
C GLU A 411 12.98 50.83 -1.28
N SER A 412 14.27 50.56 -1.04
CA SER A 412 15.33 50.64 -2.05
C SER A 412 15.11 49.65 -3.19
N ALA A 413 14.76 48.41 -2.87
CA ALA A 413 14.46 47.34 -3.83
C ALA A 413 13.21 47.66 -4.66
N THR A 414 12.15 48.20 -4.04
CA THR A 414 10.93 48.61 -4.77
C THR A 414 11.22 49.79 -5.71
N THR A 415 12.10 50.70 -5.31
CA THR A 415 12.52 51.84 -6.15
C THR A 415 13.39 51.37 -7.31
N TYR A 416 14.37 50.49 -7.06
CA TYR A 416 15.19 49.89 -8.10
C TYR A 416 14.39 49.00 -9.06
N HIS A 417 13.41 48.24 -8.55
CA HIS A 417 12.48 47.45 -9.37
C HIS A 417 11.74 48.33 -10.35
N ARG A 418 11.18 49.47 -9.91
CA ARG A 418 10.49 50.44 -10.78
C ARG A 418 11.43 51.06 -11.83
N GLN A 419 12.67 51.38 -11.44
CA GLN A 419 13.69 51.87 -12.38
C GLN A 419 14.04 50.83 -13.45
N VAL A 420 14.34 49.60 -13.04
CA VAL A 420 14.63 48.50 -13.97
C VAL A 420 13.40 48.17 -14.82
N GLN A 421 12.18 48.21 -14.27
CA GLN A 421 10.95 48.03 -15.05
C GLN A 421 10.80 49.10 -16.13
N ALA A 422 11.13 50.37 -15.84
CA ALA A 422 11.15 51.43 -16.84
C ALA A 422 12.22 51.20 -17.92
N THR A 423 13.45 50.83 -17.56
CA THR A 423 14.53 50.53 -18.52
C THR A 423 14.25 49.28 -19.36
N VAL A 424 13.67 48.23 -18.77
CA VAL A 424 13.20 47.04 -19.48
C VAL A 424 12.06 47.41 -20.43
N GLN A 425 11.09 48.20 -19.98
CA GLN A 425 10.01 48.69 -20.83
C GLN A 425 10.53 49.52 -22.02
N GLU A 426 11.49 50.43 -21.79
CA GLU A 426 12.11 51.24 -22.85
C GLU A 426 12.85 50.34 -23.86
N THR A 427 13.72 49.44 -23.38
CA THR A 427 14.51 48.56 -24.25
C THR A 427 13.64 47.55 -25.01
N LEU A 428 12.60 46.98 -24.38
CA LEU A 428 11.63 46.12 -25.08
C LEU A 428 10.86 46.90 -26.17
N LYS A 429 10.47 48.15 -25.92
CA LYS A 429 9.79 49.00 -26.92
C LYS A 429 10.71 49.50 -28.04
N LYS A 430 12.02 49.62 -27.78
CA LYS A 430 13.04 50.14 -28.71
C LYS A 430 13.34 49.20 -29.88
N HIS A 431 13.15 47.90 -29.74
CA HIS A 431 13.34 46.93 -30.82
C HIS A 431 12.00 46.34 -31.28
N GLU A 432 11.74 46.33 -32.59
CA GLU A 432 10.45 45.88 -33.16
C GLU A 432 10.10 44.43 -32.80
N LEU A 433 11.12 43.56 -32.67
CA LEU A 433 10.98 42.16 -32.28
C LEU A 433 10.51 41.96 -30.83
N THR A 434 10.92 42.85 -29.92
CA THR A 434 10.56 42.79 -28.49
C THR A 434 9.36 43.66 -28.14
N ARG A 435 8.96 44.58 -29.03
CA ARG A 435 7.76 45.42 -28.89
C ARG A 435 6.46 44.63 -28.61
N PRO A 436 6.15 43.48 -29.25
CA PRO A 436 4.99 42.67 -28.88
C PRO A 436 5.17 41.88 -27.56
N LEU A 437 6.41 41.77 -27.06
CA LEU A 437 6.74 41.15 -25.77
C LEU A 437 6.73 42.16 -24.61
N ALA A 438 6.55 43.46 -24.88
CA ALA A 438 6.42 44.52 -23.87
C ALA A 438 5.03 44.49 -23.18
N THR A 439 4.67 43.34 -22.60
CA THR A 439 3.49 43.18 -21.75
C THR A 439 3.84 43.59 -20.32
N LYS A 440 2.88 44.19 -19.59
CA LYS A 440 3.09 44.65 -18.20
C LYS A 440 3.57 43.53 -17.28
N GLU A 441 3.16 42.30 -17.55
CA GLU A 441 3.58 41.10 -16.82
C GLU A 441 5.05 40.76 -17.11
N LEU A 442 5.47 40.69 -18.38
CA LEU A 442 6.86 40.37 -18.73
C LEU A 442 7.83 41.46 -18.25
N GLU A 443 7.45 42.73 -18.38
CA GLU A 443 8.19 43.88 -17.83
C GLU A 443 8.41 43.72 -16.32
N TRP A 444 7.37 43.35 -15.58
CA TRP A 444 7.42 43.14 -14.13
C TRP A 444 8.26 41.91 -13.76
N PHE A 445 8.08 40.78 -14.45
CA PHE A 445 8.85 39.54 -14.19
C PHE A 445 10.34 39.72 -14.52
N ALA A 446 10.68 40.41 -15.61
CA ALA A 446 12.07 40.69 -15.98
C ALA A 446 12.76 41.62 -14.97
N ALA A 447 12.07 42.68 -14.50
CA ALA A 447 12.58 43.54 -13.43
C ALA A 447 12.76 42.79 -12.10
N SER A 448 11.80 41.92 -11.75
CA SER A 448 11.89 41.03 -10.58
C SER A 448 13.07 40.05 -10.67
N ALA A 449 13.32 39.47 -11.86
CA ALA A 449 14.42 38.54 -12.09
C ALA A 449 15.79 39.23 -11.99
N LEU A 450 15.94 40.42 -12.60
CA LEU A 450 17.16 41.22 -12.53
C LEU A 450 17.49 41.66 -11.08
N LEU A 451 16.46 41.95 -10.28
CA LEU A 451 16.62 42.27 -8.85
C LEU A 451 16.96 41.03 -8.00
N ALA A 452 16.40 39.86 -8.34
CA ALA A 452 16.66 38.62 -7.61
C ALA A 452 18.08 38.06 -7.82
N LEU A 453 18.71 38.31 -8.98
CA LEU A 453 20.04 37.77 -9.31
C LEU A 453 21.14 38.16 -8.29
N PRO A 454 21.32 39.45 -7.90
CA PRO A 454 22.23 39.83 -6.81
C PRO A 454 21.92 39.13 -5.48
N ILE A 455 20.64 39.00 -5.11
CA ILE A 455 20.23 38.37 -3.85
C ILE A 455 20.60 36.88 -3.84
N ILE A 456 20.38 36.18 -4.95
CA ILE A 456 20.74 34.76 -5.12
C ILE A 456 22.27 34.57 -5.10
N PHE A 457 23.03 35.50 -5.70
CA PHE A 457 24.49 35.49 -5.65
C PHE A 457 25.01 35.65 -4.22
N VAL A 458 24.56 36.70 -3.50
CA VAL A 458 24.92 36.94 -2.09
C VAL A 458 24.51 35.75 -1.20
N ALA A 459 23.30 35.22 -1.36
CA ALA A 459 22.83 34.06 -0.59
C ALA A 459 23.69 32.80 -0.83
N ARG A 460 24.23 32.60 -2.05
CA ARG A 460 25.17 31.51 -2.34
C ARG A 460 26.53 31.73 -1.70
N VAL A 461 27.07 32.96 -1.73
CA VAL A 461 28.34 33.29 -1.05
C VAL A 461 28.22 33.09 0.47
N PHE A 462 27.17 33.62 1.10
CA PHE A 462 26.92 33.38 2.53
C PHE A 462 26.72 31.89 2.86
N SER A 463 26.01 31.13 2.00
CA SER A 463 25.87 29.68 2.18
C SER A 463 27.21 28.94 2.08
N ALA A 464 28.12 29.38 1.21
CA ALA A 464 29.45 28.77 1.08
C ALA A 464 30.39 29.09 2.26
N VAL A 465 30.22 30.25 2.89
CA VAL A 465 31.05 30.70 4.03
C VAL A 465 30.56 30.15 5.38
N PHE A 466 29.24 30.01 5.58
CA PHE A 466 28.68 29.66 6.89
C PHE A 466 28.10 28.24 7.00
N CYS A 467 27.80 27.54 5.90
CA CYS A 467 27.23 26.19 5.94
C CYS A 467 28.30 25.11 5.72
N ASP A 468 29.18 24.98 6.70
CA ASP A 468 30.30 24.03 6.72
C ASP A 468 29.79 22.57 6.86
N LYS A 469 29.34 21.98 5.73
CA LYS A 469 28.77 20.63 5.69
C LYS A 469 29.87 19.58 5.86
N LYS A 470 30.09 19.16 7.11
CA LYS A 470 30.83 17.93 7.44
C LYS A 470 30.21 16.72 6.74
N VAL A 471 30.77 16.33 5.59
CA VAL A 471 30.40 15.09 4.89
C VAL A 471 31.05 13.91 5.60
N ASN A 472 30.27 13.21 6.41
CA ASN A 472 30.68 11.93 7.01
C ASN A 472 30.96 10.92 5.89
N LYS A 473 32.24 10.57 5.69
CA LYS A 473 32.62 9.49 4.77
C LYS A 473 32.33 8.13 5.43
N PRO A 474 31.65 7.19 4.77
CA PRO A 474 31.62 5.80 5.21
C PRO A 474 33.02 5.20 5.18
N SER A 475 33.36 4.37 6.17
CA SER A 475 34.56 3.52 6.09
C SER A 475 34.39 2.53 4.94
N ARG A 476 35.30 2.55 3.96
CA ARG A 476 35.26 1.66 2.80
C ARG A 476 36.38 0.64 2.91
N SER A 477 36.05 -0.54 3.44
CA SER A 477 36.96 -1.69 3.51
C SER A 477 37.51 -2.02 2.12
N GLY A 478 38.82 -2.24 2.02
CA GLY A 478 39.53 -2.37 0.74
C GLY A 478 40.10 -3.78 0.53
N ASN A 479 39.41 -4.60 -0.28
CA ASN A 479 39.96 -5.84 -0.84
C ASN A 479 40.27 -5.64 -2.32
N ASN A 480 41.54 -5.40 -2.66
CA ASN A 480 42.02 -5.31 -4.04
C ASN A 480 42.81 -6.57 -4.44
N HIS A 481 42.21 -7.44 -5.26
CA HIS A 481 42.92 -8.58 -5.84
C HIS A 481 43.85 -8.13 -6.98
N ALA A 482 45.16 -8.16 -6.75
CA ALA A 482 46.17 -7.87 -7.78
C ALA A 482 46.25 -9.00 -8.83
N ARG A 483 45.57 -8.84 -9.98
CA ARG A 483 45.60 -9.81 -11.08
C ARG A 483 46.72 -9.51 -12.08
N ARG A 484 47.67 -10.46 -12.20
CA ARG A 484 48.85 -10.42 -13.10
C ARG A 484 48.48 -10.13 -14.57
N LYS A 485 49.35 -9.37 -15.25
CA LYS A 485 49.74 -9.58 -16.67
C LYS A 485 51.25 -9.38 -16.81
N ALA A 486 51.88 -10.03 -17.79
CA ALA A 486 53.33 -10.12 -17.89
C ALA A 486 53.88 -9.94 -19.31
N LYS A 487 54.96 -9.16 -19.41
CA LYS A 487 56.19 -9.37 -20.20
C LYS A 487 56.08 -9.82 -21.68
N ARG A 488 56.35 -8.87 -22.60
CA ARG A 488 57.02 -8.98 -23.93
C ARG A 488 56.79 -7.65 -24.68
N SER A 489 57.71 -7.08 -25.47
CA SER A 489 59.15 -7.33 -25.63
C SER A 489 59.84 -6.08 -26.18
N HIS A 490 61.14 -5.90 -25.95
CA HIS A 490 62.00 -4.91 -26.63
C HIS A 490 63.19 -5.67 -27.25
N PRO A 491 63.61 -5.33 -28.48
CA PRO A 491 64.96 -5.60 -28.96
C PRO A 491 65.61 -4.32 -29.53
N ASP A 492 66.77 -3.97 -29.00
CA ASP A 492 67.56 -2.83 -29.50
C ASP A 492 68.44 -3.25 -30.68
N LYS A 493 68.78 -2.29 -31.56
CA LYS A 493 70.18 -2.09 -32.03
C LYS A 493 70.34 -0.83 -32.90
N HIS A 494 71.43 -0.11 -32.66
CA HIS A 494 72.08 0.75 -33.65
C HIS A 494 72.79 -0.11 -34.71
N THR A 495 72.94 0.40 -35.94
CA THR A 495 74.24 0.80 -36.56
C THR A 495 74.03 1.36 -37.97
N SER A 496 74.90 2.30 -38.37
CA SER A 496 74.92 3.05 -39.64
C SER A 496 73.77 4.03 -39.86
#